data_AF-A0AAW2EGV4-F1
#
_entry.id   AF-A0AAW2EGV4-F1
#
_cell.length_a   1.000
_cell.length_b   1.000
_cell.length_c   1.000
_cell.angle_alpha   90.00
_cell.angle_beta   90.00
_cell.angle_gamma   90.00
#
_symmetry.space_group_name_H-M   'P 1'
#
loop_
_entity.id
_entity.type
_entity.pdbx_description
1 polymer ?
#
loop_
_entity_poly.entity_id
_entity_poly.type
_entity_poly.pdbx_seq_one_letter_code
_entity_poly.pdbx_strand_id
1 'polypeptide(L)'
;MMIGFYATLFDKFGTGPHWDTWVGSNKNFCRENWWANLLYVNNYVNVPNTCMSQSWYLSTDMQFLWLSPLVLYPMLKFRTLILAIVFAVCLFLSVLVPFITTYSLRLTGTMIYYKEQMDLSQVYLEIYIKTYNRFGAYVIGLGLGYLLYKTRSYKVKLHTCYATLGWLIAIMAGLSVIFGPRGMYLDTHVYNRLEASFYAGFHRQVFVLSVSWIIFCCMHGYAGPVNYLLSWRGWIPLSKLTYCAYLSHYLFILSHVGAVRTTGNLTQMNVVSK
;
A
#
# COMPACT_ATOMS: atom_id res chain seq x y z
N MET A 1 -3.56 -2.61 -23.41
CA MET A 1 -2.49 -3.55 -23.82
C MET A 1 -2.23 -4.63 -22.77
N MET A 2 -1.88 -4.30 -21.53
CA MET A 2 -1.55 -5.30 -20.50
C MET A 2 -2.66 -6.32 -20.22
N ILE A 3 -3.91 -5.87 -20.05
CA ILE A 3 -5.07 -6.76 -19.84
C ILE A 3 -5.23 -7.75 -21.00
N GLY A 4 -5.09 -7.26 -22.25
CA GLY A 4 -5.16 -8.10 -23.44
C GLY A 4 -4.05 -9.16 -23.46
N PHE A 5 -2.84 -8.82 -23.02
CA PHE A 5 -1.74 -9.78 -22.88
C PHE A 5 -2.08 -10.89 -21.87
N TYR A 6 -2.60 -10.54 -20.69
CA TYR A 6 -3.07 -11.52 -19.70
C TYR A 6 -4.22 -12.40 -20.22
N ALA A 7 -5.15 -11.83 -20.98
CA ALA A 7 -6.33 -12.55 -21.48
C ALA A 7 -6.04 -13.48 -22.68
N THR A 8 -4.88 -13.36 -23.33
CA THR A 8 -4.61 -14.06 -24.59
C THR A 8 -3.24 -14.74 -24.65
N LEU A 9 -2.16 -13.96 -24.56
CA LEU A 9 -0.81 -14.41 -24.87
C LEU A 9 -0.11 -15.04 -23.68
N PHE A 10 -0.27 -14.48 -22.47
CA PHE A 10 0.51 -14.87 -21.29
C PHE A 10 0.44 -16.36 -20.97
N ASP A 11 -0.75 -16.96 -21.11
CA ASP A 11 -0.99 -18.40 -20.90
C ASP A 11 -0.14 -19.32 -21.80
N LYS A 12 0.35 -18.81 -22.93
CA LYS A 12 1.16 -19.56 -23.89
C LYS A 12 2.67 -19.50 -23.62
N PHE A 13 3.12 -18.73 -22.62
CA PHE A 13 4.55 -18.47 -22.39
C PHE A 13 5.27 -19.57 -21.61
N GLY A 14 4.54 -20.52 -21.02
CA GLY A 14 5.13 -21.53 -20.15
C GLY A 14 4.23 -22.74 -19.96
N THR A 15 4.76 -23.70 -19.22
CA THR A 15 4.04 -24.93 -18.83
C THR A 15 4.51 -25.39 -17.45
N GLY A 16 3.59 -25.92 -16.66
CA GLY A 16 3.89 -26.44 -15.34
C GLY A 16 2.67 -27.05 -14.65
N PRO A 17 2.87 -27.83 -13.58
CA PRO A 17 1.80 -28.52 -12.88
C PRO A 17 0.69 -27.61 -12.36
N HIS A 18 1.04 -26.36 -12.02
CA HIS A 18 0.09 -25.37 -11.51
C HIS A 18 -0.17 -24.23 -12.51
N TRP A 19 0.27 -24.38 -13.76
CA TRP A 19 0.18 -23.32 -14.77
C TRP A 19 -1.27 -22.95 -15.06
N ASP A 20 -2.12 -23.93 -15.35
CA ASP A 20 -3.54 -23.68 -15.63
C ASP A 20 -4.27 -23.11 -14.42
N THR A 21 -3.90 -23.54 -13.21
CA THR A 21 -4.50 -23.04 -11.97
C THR A 21 -4.20 -21.56 -11.73
N TRP A 22 -2.95 -21.13 -11.92
CA TRP A 22 -2.55 -19.73 -11.64
C TRP A 22 -2.66 -18.82 -12.86
N VAL A 23 -2.08 -19.23 -13.99
CA VAL A 23 -2.06 -18.44 -15.22
C VAL A 23 -3.36 -18.63 -16.01
N GLY A 24 -3.82 -19.87 -16.16
CA GLY A 24 -5.05 -20.18 -16.89
C GLY A 24 -6.31 -19.58 -16.26
N SER A 25 -6.45 -19.66 -14.94
CA SER A 25 -7.56 -18.99 -14.21
C SER A 25 -7.53 -17.48 -14.39
N ASN A 26 -6.35 -16.85 -14.25
CA ASN A 26 -6.21 -15.41 -14.41
C ASN A 26 -6.49 -14.96 -15.86
N LYS A 27 -6.16 -15.78 -16.87
CA LYS A 27 -6.60 -15.56 -18.26
C LYS A 27 -8.13 -15.48 -18.35
N ASN A 28 -8.85 -16.42 -17.74
CA ASN A 28 -10.31 -16.46 -17.77
C ASN A 28 -10.92 -15.26 -17.02
N PHE A 29 -10.40 -14.94 -15.82
CA PHE A 29 -10.77 -13.75 -15.07
C PHE A 29 -10.59 -12.47 -15.89
N CYS A 30 -9.51 -12.38 -16.67
CA CYS A 30 -9.28 -11.27 -17.58
C CYS A 30 -10.22 -11.23 -18.78
N ARG A 31 -10.67 -12.37 -19.31
CA ARG A 31 -11.66 -12.38 -20.40
C ARG A 31 -13.05 -11.95 -19.93
N GLU A 32 -13.41 -12.27 -18.69
CA GLU A 32 -14.72 -11.94 -18.13
C GLU A 32 -14.77 -10.54 -17.52
N ASN A 33 -13.71 -10.12 -16.83
CA ASN A 33 -13.70 -8.92 -15.98
C ASN A 33 -12.71 -7.82 -16.44
N TRP A 34 -12.25 -7.83 -17.70
CA TRP A 34 -11.36 -6.76 -18.22
C TRP A 34 -11.94 -5.35 -18.06
N TRP A 35 -13.26 -5.21 -18.24
CA TRP A 35 -13.95 -3.92 -18.21
C TRP A 35 -13.88 -3.27 -16.82
N ALA A 36 -13.88 -4.06 -15.74
CA ALA A 36 -13.81 -3.55 -14.37
C ALA A 36 -12.47 -2.85 -14.08
N ASN A 37 -11.40 -3.30 -14.74
CA ASN A 37 -10.09 -2.64 -14.68
C ASN A 37 -10.06 -1.32 -15.44
N LEU A 38 -10.75 -1.23 -16.59
CA LEU A 38 -10.81 0.01 -17.36
C LEU A 38 -11.64 1.10 -16.68
N LEU A 39 -12.71 0.70 -16.00
CA LEU A 39 -13.56 1.60 -15.21
C LEU A 39 -13.00 1.89 -13.81
N TYR A 40 -11.86 1.31 -13.43
CA TYR A 40 -11.25 1.45 -12.11
C TYR A 40 -12.17 1.05 -10.94
N VAL A 41 -12.92 -0.05 -11.09
CA VAL A 41 -13.86 -0.59 -10.08
C VAL A 41 -13.57 -2.03 -9.70
N ASN A 42 -12.45 -2.59 -10.16
CA ASN A 42 -12.08 -4.00 -9.95
C ASN A 42 -11.78 -4.38 -8.50
N ASN A 43 -11.69 -3.39 -7.59
CA ASN A 43 -11.56 -3.58 -6.15
C ASN A 43 -12.92 -3.71 -5.42
N TYR A 44 -14.03 -3.52 -6.14
CA TYR A 44 -15.40 -3.69 -5.63
C TYR A 44 -16.19 -4.74 -6.41
N VAL A 45 -15.99 -4.84 -7.71
CA VAL A 45 -16.74 -5.75 -8.59
C VAL A 45 -15.96 -7.05 -8.81
N ASN A 46 -16.65 -8.19 -8.64
CA ASN A 46 -16.14 -9.54 -8.93
C ASN A 46 -14.74 -9.80 -8.34
N VAL A 47 -14.50 -9.30 -7.14
CA VAL A 47 -13.18 -9.28 -6.51
C VAL A 47 -12.48 -10.64 -6.48
N PRO A 48 -13.13 -11.77 -6.09
CA PRO A 48 -12.46 -13.07 -6.07
C PRO A 48 -11.93 -13.50 -7.44
N ASN A 49 -12.57 -13.04 -8.52
CA ASN A 49 -12.26 -13.36 -9.91
C ASN A 49 -11.74 -12.11 -10.65
N THR A 50 -11.00 -11.25 -9.94
CA THR A 50 -10.48 -10.01 -10.52
C THR A 50 -9.31 -10.29 -11.46
N CYS A 51 -9.32 -9.64 -12.60
CA CYS A 51 -8.21 -9.69 -13.54
C CYS A 51 -7.06 -8.82 -13.04
N MET A 52 -5.84 -9.36 -13.06
CA MET A 52 -4.62 -8.68 -12.60
C MET A 52 -4.79 -8.17 -11.18
N SER A 53 -4.81 -9.04 -10.17
CA SER A 53 -5.10 -8.67 -8.78
C SER A 53 -4.40 -7.39 -8.32
N GLN A 54 -3.12 -7.18 -8.65
CA GLN A 54 -2.37 -5.97 -8.32
C GLN A 54 -2.98 -4.64 -8.82
N SER A 55 -3.85 -4.64 -9.82
CA SER A 55 -4.46 -3.42 -10.34
C SER A 55 -5.45 -2.77 -9.36
N TRP A 56 -5.84 -3.45 -8.27
CA TRP A 56 -6.68 -2.86 -7.19
C TRP A 56 -6.10 -1.53 -6.70
N TYR A 57 -4.77 -1.39 -6.69
CA TYR A 57 -4.08 -0.17 -6.28
C TYR A 57 -4.35 0.98 -7.24
N LEU A 58 -4.32 0.72 -8.55
CA LEU A 58 -4.60 1.74 -9.57
C LEU A 58 -6.04 2.23 -9.49
N SER A 59 -6.97 1.31 -9.24
CA SER A 59 -8.37 1.65 -9.01
C SER A 59 -8.55 2.51 -7.76
N THR A 60 -7.87 2.14 -6.68
CA THR A 60 -7.89 2.92 -5.43
C THR A 60 -7.33 4.34 -5.65
N ASP A 61 -6.20 4.47 -6.37
CA ASP A 61 -5.57 5.76 -6.64
C ASP A 61 -6.45 6.65 -7.52
N MET A 62 -7.02 6.11 -8.59
CA MET A 62 -7.94 6.85 -9.47
C MET A 62 -9.21 7.29 -8.73
N GLN A 63 -9.76 6.44 -7.86
CA GLN A 63 -10.89 6.79 -7.00
C GLN A 63 -10.54 7.94 -6.04
N PHE A 64 -9.36 7.93 -5.43
CA PHE A 64 -8.91 9.06 -4.61
C PHE A 64 -8.67 10.33 -5.42
N LEU A 65 -8.18 10.22 -6.65
CA LEU A 65 -8.05 11.34 -7.57
C LEU A 65 -9.42 11.95 -7.89
N TRP A 66 -10.44 11.15 -8.14
CA TRP A 66 -11.82 11.62 -8.34
C TRP A 66 -12.40 12.30 -7.11
N LEU A 67 -12.08 11.81 -5.91
CA LEU A 67 -12.50 12.42 -4.65
C LEU A 67 -11.66 13.65 -4.27
N SER A 68 -10.49 13.84 -4.88
CA SER A 68 -9.57 14.94 -4.57
C SER A 68 -10.21 16.33 -4.62
N PRO A 69 -11.05 16.70 -5.62
CA PRO A 69 -11.59 18.05 -5.71
C PRO A 69 -12.56 18.35 -4.58
N LEU A 70 -13.27 17.32 -4.08
CA LEU A 70 -14.19 17.45 -2.95
C LEU A 70 -13.48 17.81 -1.65
N VAL A 71 -12.20 17.44 -1.52
CA VAL A 71 -11.37 17.79 -0.37
C VAL A 71 -10.61 19.09 -0.63
N LEU A 72 -10.00 19.24 -1.80
CA LEU A 72 -9.16 20.39 -2.16
C LEU A 72 -9.95 21.70 -2.30
N TYR A 73 -11.15 21.67 -2.90
CA TYR A 73 -11.94 22.89 -3.08
C TYR A 73 -12.33 23.53 -1.74
N PRO A 74 -12.84 22.78 -0.74
CA PRO A 74 -13.01 23.29 0.60
C PRO A 74 -11.72 23.85 1.21
N MET A 75 -10.59 23.16 1.01
CA MET A 75 -9.30 23.54 1.60
C MET A 75 -8.80 24.93 1.18
N LEU A 76 -9.18 25.36 -0.02
CA LEU A 76 -8.81 26.65 -0.57
C LEU A 76 -9.80 27.76 -0.20
N LYS A 77 -11.07 27.41 0.07
CA LYS A 77 -12.16 28.39 0.20
C LYS A 77 -12.65 28.62 1.63
N PHE A 78 -12.70 27.58 2.47
CA PHE A 78 -13.28 27.68 3.82
C PHE A 78 -12.26 28.05 4.89
N ARG A 79 -12.78 28.47 6.05
CA ARG A 79 -11.98 28.79 7.24
C ARG A 79 -11.16 27.58 7.69
N THR A 80 -9.94 27.84 8.12
CA THR A 80 -8.97 26.83 8.60
C THR A 80 -9.53 25.89 9.68
N LEU A 81 -10.46 26.37 10.52
CA LEU A 81 -11.09 25.55 11.56
C LEU A 81 -11.96 24.42 10.99
N ILE A 82 -12.79 24.70 9.99
CA ILE A 82 -13.68 23.69 9.38
C ILE A 82 -12.84 22.59 8.74
N LEU A 83 -11.75 22.98 8.08
CA LEU A 83 -10.81 22.05 7.48
C LEU A 83 -10.14 21.17 8.54
N ALA A 84 -9.67 21.76 9.65
CA ALA A 84 -9.07 21.00 10.74
C ALA A 84 -10.05 19.94 11.28
N ILE A 85 -11.33 20.28 11.43
CA ILE A 85 -12.37 19.35 11.87
C ILE A 85 -12.55 18.21 10.85
N VAL A 86 -12.69 18.52 9.56
CA VAL A 86 -12.85 17.51 8.50
C VAL A 86 -11.64 16.57 8.46
N PHE A 87 -10.42 17.11 8.50
CA PHE A 87 -9.20 16.30 8.56
C PHE A 87 -9.15 15.41 9.81
N ALA A 88 -9.48 15.95 10.99
CA ALA A 88 -9.51 15.17 12.22
C ALA A 88 -10.51 14.01 12.15
N VAL A 89 -11.72 14.27 11.62
CA VAL A 89 -12.74 13.23 11.42
C VAL A 89 -12.28 12.18 10.42
N CYS A 90 -11.73 12.59 9.27
CA CYS A 90 -11.20 11.65 8.28
C CYS A 90 -10.06 10.80 8.86
N LEU A 91 -9.11 11.39 9.59
CA LEU A 91 -8.02 10.65 10.23
C LEU A 91 -8.56 9.67 11.28
N PHE A 92 -9.50 10.10 12.11
CA PHE A 92 -10.14 9.24 13.10
C PHE A 92 -10.82 8.03 12.44
N LEU A 93 -11.65 8.27 11.41
CA LEU A 93 -12.30 7.20 10.64
C LEU A 93 -11.28 6.29 9.95
N SER A 94 -10.14 6.82 9.51
CA SER A 94 -9.12 6.04 8.81
C SER A 94 -8.39 5.03 9.69
N VAL A 95 -8.45 5.21 11.01
CA VAL A 95 -7.98 4.25 12.01
C VAL A 95 -9.14 3.37 12.47
N LEU A 96 -10.31 3.98 12.71
CA LEU A 96 -11.46 3.29 13.28
C LEU A 96 -12.02 2.20 12.35
N VAL A 97 -12.13 2.46 11.05
CA VAL A 97 -12.71 1.50 10.11
C VAL A 97 -11.85 0.21 9.97
N PRO A 98 -10.53 0.29 9.71
CA PRO A 98 -9.68 -0.90 9.72
C PRO A 98 -9.61 -1.58 11.11
N PHE A 99 -9.67 -0.82 12.21
CA PHE A 99 -9.73 -1.39 13.56
C PHE A 99 -11.00 -2.23 13.76
N ILE A 100 -12.18 -1.66 13.47
CA ILE A 100 -13.47 -2.33 13.67
C ILE A 100 -13.57 -3.56 12.76
N THR A 101 -13.20 -3.44 11.49
CA THR A 101 -13.25 -4.57 10.54
C THR A 101 -12.34 -5.71 10.97
N THR A 102 -11.12 -5.42 11.44
CA THR A 102 -10.21 -6.45 11.96
C THR A 102 -10.74 -7.09 13.23
N TYR A 103 -11.33 -6.30 14.13
CA TYR A 103 -11.86 -6.77 15.41
C TYR A 103 -13.09 -7.65 15.23
N SER A 104 -14.04 -7.24 14.37
CA SER A 104 -15.30 -7.95 14.15
C SER A 104 -15.10 -9.24 13.38
N LEU A 105 -14.24 -9.24 12.36
CA LEU A 105 -14.00 -10.38 11.49
C LEU A 105 -12.86 -11.28 11.99
N ARG A 106 -12.19 -10.93 13.11
CA ARG A 106 -11.06 -11.67 13.71
C ARG A 106 -9.91 -11.88 12.72
N LEU A 107 -9.57 -10.82 12.00
CA LEU A 107 -8.55 -10.85 10.95
C LEU A 107 -7.14 -10.65 11.53
N THR A 108 -6.13 -11.05 10.77
CA THR A 108 -4.74 -10.74 11.09
C THR A 108 -4.40 -9.29 10.76
N GLY A 109 -3.44 -8.69 11.47
CA GLY A 109 -3.20 -7.25 11.40
C GLY A 109 -2.53 -6.77 10.10
N THR A 110 -1.89 -7.68 9.35
CA THR A 110 -1.14 -7.35 8.14
C THR A 110 -1.09 -8.52 7.15
N MET A 111 -0.65 -8.23 5.92
CA MET A 111 -0.33 -9.25 4.91
C MET A 111 1.18 -9.40 4.67
N ILE A 112 2.02 -8.64 5.41
CA ILE A 112 3.49 -8.74 5.28
C ILE A 112 3.97 -10.13 5.72
N TYR A 113 3.31 -10.67 6.73
CA TYR A 113 3.52 -12.02 7.25
C TYR A 113 2.17 -12.73 7.23
N TYR A 114 2.18 -14.04 7.05
CA TYR A 114 0.98 -14.88 7.13
C TYR A 114 1.37 -16.27 7.63
N LYS A 115 0.51 -16.87 8.46
CA LYS A 115 0.63 -18.28 8.89
C LYS A 115 -0.16 -19.18 7.94
N GLU A 116 -1.38 -18.76 7.63
CA GLU A 116 -2.32 -19.51 6.81
C GLU A 116 -2.73 -18.73 5.56
N GLN A 117 -2.91 -19.44 4.45
CA GLN A 117 -3.30 -18.85 3.16
C GLN A 117 -4.74 -18.31 3.19
N MET A 118 -5.62 -18.91 4.00
CA MET A 118 -7.01 -18.48 4.14
C MET A 118 -7.10 -17.12 4.83
N ASP A 119 -6.33 -16.92 5.91
CA ASP A 119 -6.22 -15.63 6.59
C ASP A 119 -5.72 -14.55 5.63
N LEU A 120 -4.67 -14.85 4.85
CA LEU A 120 -4.15 -13.92 3.84
C LEU A 120 -5.23 -13.50 2.84
N SER A 121 -6.03 -14.45 2.37
CA SER A 121 -7.10 -14.21 1.42
C SER A 121 -8.21 -13.33 2.02
N GLN A 122 -8.60 -13.57 3.27
CA GLN A 122 -9.61 -12.76 3.95
C GLN A 122 -9.11 -11.34 4.22
N VAL A 123 -7.88 -11.17 4.73
CA VAL A 123 -7.29 -9.83 4.91
C VAL A 123 -7.19 -9.10 3.57
N TYR A 124 -6.84 -9.81 2.49
CA TYR A 124 -6.79 -9.24 1.16
C TYR A 124 -8.15 -8.68 0.73
N LEU A 125 -9.20 -9.49 0.83
CA LEU A 125 -10.55 -9.14 0.38
C LEU A 125 -11.20 -8.07 1.24
N GLU A 126 -11.10 -8.16 2.57
CA GLU A 126 -11.87 -7.32 3.49
C GLU A 126 -11.15 -6.02 3.84
N ILE A 127 -9.82 -6.04 3.90
CA ILE A 127 -9.02 -4.89 4.33
C ILE A 127 -8.19 -4.35 3.18
N TYR A 128 -7.41 -5.20 2.53
CA TYR A 128 -6.29 -4.74 1.72
C TYR A 128 -6.72 -4.06 0.42
N ILE A 129 -7.78 -4.47 -0.27
CA ILE A 129 -8.15 -3.85 -1.55
C ILE A 129 -9.19 -2.72 -1.42
N LYS A 130 -9.83 -2.60 -0.25
CA LYS A 130 -10.96 -1.72 -0.04
C LYS A 130 -10.49 -0.27 0.14
N THR A 131 -11.01 0.64 -0.68
CA THR A 131 -10.61 2.06 -0.70
C THR A 131 -10.84 2.74 0.64
N TYR A 132 -11.96 2.46 1.30
CA TYR A 132 -12.29 3.01 2.62
C TYR A 132 -11.40 2.50 3.76
N ASN A 133 -10.61 1.45 3.57
CA ASN A 133 -9.61 1.00 4.55
C ASN A 133 -8.23 1.63 4.30
N ARG A 134 -8.08 2.39 3.21
CA ARG A 134 -6.79 2.97 2.78
C ARG A 134 -6.75 4.48 2.71
N PHE A 135 -7.89 5.15 2.83
CA PHE A 135 -7.98 6.59 2.62
C PHE A 135 -7.15 7.44 3.61
N GLY A 136 -6.77 6.90 4.78
CA GLY A 136 -5.94 7.64 5.74
C GLY A 136 -4.59 8.10 5.18
N ALA A 137 -3.93 7.23 4.40
CA ALA A 137 -2.68 7.57 3.72
C ALA A 137 -2.85 8.78 2.79
N TYR A 138 -3.97 8.79 2.08
CA TYR A 138 -4.33 9.86 1.15
C TYR A 138 -4.61 11.18 1.88
N VAL A 139 -5.35 11.12 3.00
CA VAL A 139 -5.64 12.30 3.85
C VAL A 139 -4.35 12.89 4.43
N ILE A 140 -3.42 12.06 4.95
CA ILE A 140 -2.14 12.55 5.46
C ILE A 140 -1.32 13.21 4.34
N GLY A 141 -1.27 12.59 3.16
CA GLY A 141 -0.59 13.15 1.99
C GLY A 141 -1.16 14.49 1.54
N LEU A 142 -2.49 14.64 1.49
CA LEU A 142 -3.16 15.91 1.20
C LEU A 142 -2.85 16.98 2.26
N GLY A 143 -2.84 16.59 3.54
CA GLY A 143 -2.48 17.48 4.65
C GLY A 143 -1.04 17.99 4.52
N LEU A 144 -0.10 17.10 4.21
CA LEU A 144 1.30 17.46 3.94
C LEU A 144 1.40 18.39 2.73
N GLY A 145 0.72 18.07 1.62
CA GLY A 145 0.74 18.89 0.41
C GLY A 145 0.23 20.31 0.67
N TYR A 146 -0.83 20.45 1.46
CA TYR A 146 -1.34 21.75 1.88
C TYR A 146 -0.39 22.52 2.80
N LEU A 147 0.25 21.82 3.74
CA LEU A 147 1.28 22.41 4.59
C LEU A 147 2.43 22.97 3.73
N LEU A 148 2.95 22.17 2.80
CA LEU A 148 4.01 22.57 1.87
C LEU A 148 3.60 23.72 0.95
N TYR A 149 2.34 23.76 0.51
CA TYR A 149 1.81 24.88 -0.27
C TYR A 149 1.84 26.19 0.55
N LYS A 150 1.41 26.14 1.82
CA LYS A 150 1.44 27.31 2.71
C LYS A 150 2.84 27.75 3.10
N THR A 151 3.75 26.80 3.30
CA THR A 151 5.14 27.07 3.69
C THR A 151 6.07 27.30 2.49
N ARG A 152 5.53 27.34 1.25
CA ARG A 152 6.33 27.56 0.03
C ARG A 152 7.00 28.94 0.01
N SER A 153 6.32 29.97 0.52
CA SER A 153 6.76 31.36 0.41
C SER A 153 7.72 31.80 1.51
N TYR A 154 7.93 31.01 2.56
CA TYR A 154 8.82 31.37 3.67
C TYR A 154 9.61 30.17 4.16
N LYS A 155 10.83 30.42 4.63
CA LYS A 155 11.66 29.37 5.24
C LYS A 155 11.14 29.03 6.62
N VAL A 156 10.67 27.80 6.82
CA VAL A 156 10.33 27.27 8.13
C VAL A 156 11.61 27.14 8.94
N LYS A 157 11.72 27.88 10.06
CA LYS A 157 12.83 27.76 11.01
C LYS A 157 12.48 26.69 12.04
N LEU A 158 13.16 25.55 11.97
CA LEU A 158 13.01 24.46 12.91
C LEU A 158 14.29 24.37 13.75
N HIS A 159 14.13 24.31 15.08
CA HIS A 159 15.28 24.10 15.95
C HIS A 159 15.89 22.72 15.70
N THR A 160 17.22 22.61 15.68
CA THR A 160 17.94 21.38 15.36
C THR A 160 17.47 20.20 16.22
N CYS A 161 17.17 20.43 17.50
CA CYS A 161 16.65 19.39 18.39
C CYS A 161 15.32 18.79 17.90
N TYR A 162 14.37 19.62 17.43
CA TYR A 162 13.10 19.11 16.89
C TYR A 162 13.29 18.38 15.57
N ALA A 163 14.23 18.85 14.73
CA ALA A 163 14.59 18.16 13.49
C ALA A 163 15.14 16.75 13.78
N THR A 164 16.10 16.64 14.71
CA THR A 164 16.72 15.37 15.07
C THR A 164 15.75 14.42 15.76
N LEU A 165 14.91 14.93 16.67
CA LEU A 165 13.87 14.11 17.31
C LEU A 165 12.86 13.60 16.29
N GLY A 166 12.42 14.45 15.35
CA GLY A 166 11.51 14.03 14.28
C GLY A 166 12.12 12.93 13.41
N TRP A 167 13.41 13.02 13.07
CA TRP A 167 14.12 11.97 12.33
C TRP A 167 14.17 10.65 13.11
N LEU A 168 14.55 10.69 14.39
CA LEU A 168 14.57 9.49 15.24
C LEU A 168 13.19 8.86 15.34
N ILE A 169 12.15 9.67 15.58
CA ILE A 169 10.76 9.20 15.66
C ILE A 169 10.33 8.58 14.32
N ALA A 170 10.59 9.24 13.18
CA ALA A 170 10.20 8.74 11.86
C ALA A 170 10.89 7.41 11.51
N ILE A 171 12.18 7.27 11.82
CA ILE A 171 12.92 6.02 11.58
C ILE A 171 12.40 4.91 12.48
N MET A 172 12.26 5.16 13.79
CA MET A 172 11.74 4.17 14.73
C MET A 172 10.31 3.74 14.38
N ALA A 173 9.46 4.70 14.04
CA ALA A 173 8.07 4.47 13.63
C ALA A 173 7.97 3.70 12.30
N GLY A 174 8.78 4.05 11.30
CA GLY A 174 8.82 3.33 10.03
C GLY A 174 9.30 1.88 10.20
N LEU A 175 10.37 1.68 10.98
CA LEU A 175 10.90 0.35 11.26
C LEU A 175 9.95 -0.49 12.12
N SER A 176 9.27 0.12 13.11
CA SER A 176 8.30 -0.60 13.94
C SER A 176 7.09 -1.07 13.14
N VAL A 177 6.66 -0.32 12.11
CA VAL A 177 5.61 -0.80 11.20
C VAL A 177 6.08 -2.03 10.42
N ILE A 178 7.30 -2.07 9.92
CA ILE A 178 7.80 -3.18 9.09
C ILE A 178 8.10 -4.43 9.94
N PHE A 179 8.81 -4.27 11.05
CA PHE A 179 9.31 -5.37 11.87
C PHE A 179 8.43 -5.71 13.07
N GLY A 180 7.64 -4.74 13.57
CA GLY A 180 6.76 -4.93 14.72
C GLY A 180 5.76 -6.08 14.60
N PRO A 181 5.08 -6.32 13.46
CA PRO A 181 4.10 -7.40 13.41
C PRO A 181 4.78 -8.78 13.40
N ARG A 182 6.09 -8.89 13.18
CA ARG A 182 6.78 -10.19 13.09
C ARG A 182 6.49 -11.10 14.29
N GLY A 183 6.44 -10.54 15.50
CA GLY A 183 6.11 -11.29 16.72
C GLY A 183 4.72 -11.93 16.67
N MET A 184 3.75 -11.24 16.05
CA MET A 184 2.36 -11.71 15.91
C MET A 184 2.24 -12.98 15.07
N TYR A 185 3.22 -13.25 14.20
CA TYR A 185 3.21 -14.37 13.25
C TYR A 185 4.17 -15.51 13.63
N LEU A 186 4.81 -15.45 14.81
CA LEU A 186 5.54 -16.60 15.35
C LEU A 186 4.57 -17.71 15.74
N ASP A 187 4.92 -18.97 15.49
CA ASP A 187 4.07 -20.13 15.81
C ASP A 187 3.71 -20.21 17.30
N THR A 188 4.61 -19.74 18.17
CA THR A 188 4.42 -19.66 19.61
C THR A 188 3.45 -18.56 20.05
N HIS A 189 3.12 -17.61 19.18
CA HIS A 189 2.24 -16.49 19.51
C HIS A 189 0.77 -16.87 19.38
N VAL A 190 0.03 -16.71 20.48
CA VAL A 190 -1.42 -16.90 20.54
C VAL A 190 -2.10 -15.65 19.98
N TYR A 191 -2.97 -15.83 18.98
CA TYR A 191 -3.65 -14.72 18.33
C TYR A 191 -4.40 -13.82 19.32
N ASN A 192 -4.05 -12.53 19.33
CA ASN A 192 -4.72 -11.51 20.12
C ASN A 192 -5.46 -10.53 19.19
N ARG A 193 -6.79 -10.49 19.32
CA ARG A 193 -7.67 -9.65 18.49
C ARG A 193 -7.39 -8.17 18.63
N LEU A 194 -7.14 -7.71 19.86
CA LEU A 194 -6.90 -6.29 20.12
C LEU A 194 -5.57 -5.88 19.49
N GLU A 195 -4.54 -6.69 19.68
CA GLU A 195 -3.20 -6.47 19.11
C GLU A 195 -3.26 -6.35 17.58
N ALA A 196 -3.92 -7.30 16.91
CA ALA A 196 -4.10 -7.29 15.45
C ALA A 196 -4.89 -6.07 14.98
N SER A 197 -5.96 -5.71 15.69
CA SER A 197 -6.84 -4.58 15.33
C SER A 197 -6.15 -3.23 15.49
N PHE A 198 -5.40 -3.04 16.58
CA PHE A 198 -4.56 -1.84 16.78
C PHE A 198 -3.52 -1.73 15.68
N TYR A 199 -2.82 -2.81 15.38
CA TYR A 199 -1.84 -2.79 14.31
C TYR A 199 -2.49 -2.46 12.96
N ALA A 200 -3.60 -3.11 12.60
CA ALA A 200 -4.33 -2.87 11.35
C ALA A 200 -4.76 -1.41 11.19
N GLY A 201 -5.24 -0.78 12.28
CA GLY A 201 -5.69 0.61 12.28
C GLY A 201 -4.57 1.64 12.13
N PHE A 202 -3.44 1.44 12.82
CA PHE A 202 -2.40 2.46 12.95
C PHE A 202 -1.25 2.32 11.96
N HIS A 203 -0.87 1.10 11.56
CA HIS A 203 0.41 0.88 10.86
C HIS A 203 0.56 1.71 9.57
N ARG A 204 -0.51 1.82 8.77
CA ARG A 204 -0.51 2.62 7.54
C ARG A 204 -0.29 4.10 7.82
N GLN A 205 -0.94 4.62 8.86
CA GLN A 205 -0.87 6.03 9.21
C GLN A 205 0.51 6.39 9.75
N VAL A 206 1.04 5.54 10.64
CA VAL A 206 2.39 5.69 11.21
C VAL A 206 3.46 5.66 10.12
N PHE A 207 3.35 4.73 9.16
CA PHE A 207 4.28 4.65 8.05
C PHE A 207 4.22 5.89 7.15
N VAL A 208 3.02 6.33 6.78
CA VAL A 208 2.84 7.50 5.91
C VAL A 208 3.27 8.79 6.60
N LEU A 209 3.04 8.94 7.92
CA LEU A 209 3.58 10.06 8.70
C LEU A 209 5.11 10.07 8.72
N SER A 210 5.73 8.90 8.84
CA SER A 210 7.19 8.75 8.79
C SER A 210 7.74 9.19 7.44
N VAL A 211 7.13 8.76 6.34
CA VAL A 211 7.50 9.20 4.98
C VAL A 211 7.21 10.70 4.78
N SER A 212 6.09 11.19 5.32
CA SER A 212 5.71 12.60 5.24
C SER A 212 6.73 13.51 5.92
N TRP A 213 7.29 13.07 7.05
CA TRP A 213 8.38 13.77 7.73
C TRP A 213 9.64 13.84 6.86
N ILE A 214 10.03 12.74 6.22
CA ILE A 214 11.17 12.69 5.30
C ILE A 214 10.98 13.72 4.16
N ILE A 215 9.81 13.72 3.53
CA ILE A 215 9.47 14.67 2.45
C ILE A 215 9.53 16.11 2.97
N PHE A 216 8.93 16.40 4.12
CA PHE A 216 8.96 17.72 4.75
C PHE A 216 10.40 18.21 5.00
N CYS A 217 11.25 17.36 5.56
CA CYS A 217 12.66 17.67 5.78
C CYS A 217 13.45 17.88 4.48
N CYS A 218 13.16 17.11 3.42
CA CYS A 218 13.78 17.31 2.12
C CYS A 218 13.43 18.68 1.52
N MET A 219 12.14 19.06 1.57
CA MET A 219 11.67 20.33 1.02
C MET A 219 12.17 21.56 1.78
N HIS A 220 12.37 21.45 3.09
CA HIS A 220 12.82 22.57 3.93
C HIS A 220 14.33 22.55 4.25
N GLY A 221 15.10 21.62 3.69
CA GLY A 221 16.56 21.57 3.83
C GLY A 221 17.09 20.93 5.13
N TYR A 222 16.24 20.22 5.87
CA TYR A 222 16.61 19.52 7.12
C TYR A 222 17.01 18.04 6.91
N ALA A 223 17.15 17.61 5.65
CA ALA A 223 17.43 16.21 5.31
C ALA A 223 18.89 15.92 4.94
N GLY A 224 19.74 16.94 4.75
CA GLY A 224 21.18 16.78 4.53
C GLY A 224 21.53 15.73 3.46
N PRO A 225 22.29 14.65 3.80
CA PRO A 225 22.65 13.58 2.86
C PRO A 225 21.45 12.83 2.25
N VAL A 226 20.35 12.69 3.02
CA VAL A 226 19.15 11.99 2.53
C VAL A 226 18.55 12.73 1.35
N ASN A 227 18.52 14.07 1.39
CA ASN A 227 18.05 14.87 0.27
C ASN A 227 18.93 14.69 -0.97
N TYR A 228 20.27 14.62 -0.79
CA TYR A 228 21.20 14.39 -1.91
C TYR A 228 20.93 13.03 -2.58
N LEU A 229 20.77 11.97 -1.78
CA LEU A 229 20.47 10.64 -2.30
C LEU A 229 19.11 10.58 -3.01
N LEU A 230 18.05 11.12 -2.40
CA LEU A 230 16.68 11.06 -2.94
C LEU A 230 16.48 11.97 -4.17
N SER A 231 17.24 13.07 -4.27
CA SER A 231 17.20 13.97 -5.43
C SER A 231 18.19 13.58 -6.55
N TRP A 232 18.89 12.45 -6.40
CA TRP A 232 19.89 12.02 -7.37
C TRP A 232 19.28 11.75 -8.75
N ARG A 233 19.86 12.36 -9.79
CA ARG A 233 19.38 12.23 -11.19
C ARG A 233 19.44 10.79 -11.72
N GLY A 234 20.25 9.92 -11.12
CA GLY A 234 20.27 8.48 -11.44
C GLY A 234 18.91 7.80 -11.24
N TRP A 235 18.04 8.34 -10.39
CA TRP A 235 16.69 7.81 -10.17
C TRP A 235 15.69 8.14 -11.29
N ILE A 236 15.98 9.10 -12.18
CA ILE A 236 15.05 9.51 -13.25
C ILE A 236 14.65 8.36 -14.19
N PRO A 237 15.57 7.54 -14.73
CA PRO A 237 15.17 6.40 -15.55
C PRO A 237 14.37 5.37 -14.74
N LEU A 238 14.78 5.08 -13.50
CA LEU A 238 14.10 4.12 -12.64
C LEU A 238 12.68 4.58 -12.30
N SER A 239 12.49 5.86 -11.98
CA SER A 239 11.18 6.43 -11.63
C SER A 239 10.19 6.31 -12.79
N LYS A 240 10.63 6.49 -14.04
CA LYS A 240 9.80 6.29 -15.23
C LYS A 240 9.43 4.82 -15.47
N LEU A 241 10.28 3.88 -15.07
CA LEU A 241 10.03 2.44 -15.22
C LEU A 241 9.16 1.85 -14.11
N THR A 242 9.01 2.53 -12.97
CA THR A 242 8.26 2.01 -11.81
C THR A 242 6.85 1.55 -12.17
N TYR A 243 6.13 2.30 -13.00
CA TYR A 243 4.78 1.94 -13.43
C TYR A 243 4.76 0.67 -14.30
N CYS A 244 5.70 0.55 -15.24
CA CYS A 244 5.83 -0.64 -16.08
C CYS A 244 6.24 -1.86 -15.26
N ALA A 245 7.18 -1.71 -14.33
CA ALA A 245 7.58 -2.75 -13.39
C ALA A 245 6.39 -3.18 -12.51
N TYR A 246 5.61 -2.21 -12.00
CA TYR A 246 4.41 -2.48 -11.22
C TYR A 246 3.34 -3.26 -12.01
N LEU A 247 3.13 -2.96 -13.29
CA LEU A 247 2.15 -3.72 -14.07
C LEU A 247 2.63 -5.13 -14.42
N SER A 248 3.94 -5.31 -14.62
CA SER A 248 4.54 -6.57 -15.10
C SER A 248 4.96 -7.53 -13.99
N HIS A 249 5.26 -7.08 -12.77
CA HIS A 249 5.81 -7.96 -11.72
C HIS A 249 4.96 -9.20 -11.42
N TYR A 250 3.63 -9.08 -11.47
CA TYR A 250 2.72 -10.22 -11.25
C TYR A 250 2.80 -11.28 -12.34
N LEU A 251 3.25 -10.95 -13.55
CA LEU A 251 3.51 -11.96 -14.59
C LEU A 251 4.61 -12.91 -14.12
N PHE A 252 5.69 -12.34 -13.59
CA PHE A 252 6.82 -13.11 -13.08
C PHE A 252 6.39 -13.97 -11.90
N ILE A 253 5.63 -13.41 -10.95
CA ILE A 253 5.10 -14.16 -9.80
C ILE A 253 4.23 -15.34 -10.26
N LEU A 254 3.24 -15.10 -11.12
CA LEU A 254 2.33 -16.15 -11.61
C LEU A 254 3.07 -17.20 -12.44
N SER A 255 4.02 -16.78 -13.28
CA SER A 255 4.83 -17.72 -14.07
C SER A 255 5.73 -18.59 -13.18
N HIS A 256 6.33 -18.00 -12.14
CA HIS A 256 7.16 -18.74 -11.18
C HIS A 256 6.32 -19.78 -10.44
N VAL A 257 5.22 -19.37 -9.83
CA VAL A 257 4.35 -20.26 -9.05
C VAL A 257 3.71 -21.33 -9.95
N GLY A 258 3.28 -20.96 -11.16
CA GLY A 258 2.71 -21.90 -12.14
C GLY A 258 3.71 -22.94 -12.65
N ALA A 259 5.00 -22.58 -12.74
CA ALA A 259 6.06 -23.45 -13.22
C ALA A 259 6.72 -24.33 -12.13
N VAL A 260 6.39 -24.14 -10.84
CA VAL A 260 6.94 -24.98 -9.75
C VAL A 260 6.60 -26.45 -9.99
N ARG A 261 7.64 -27.31 -10.09
CA ARG A 261 7.50 -28.76 -10.29
C ARG A 261 7.91 -29.62 -9.10
N THR A 262 8.73 -29.06 -8.21
CA THR A 262 9.27 -29.75 -7.05
C THR A 262 8.81 -29.04 -5.78
N THR A 263 8.43 -29.82 -4.77
CA THR A 263 8.24 -29.31 -3.42
C THR A 263 9.56 -28.72 -2.92
N GLY A 264 9.55 -27.44 -2.55
CA GLY A 264 10.70 -26.82 -1.92
C GLY A 264 10.70 -27.12 -0.43
N ASN A 265 11.82 -27.60 0.12
CA ASN A 265 12.00 -27.60 1.57
C ASN A 265 12.20 -26.16 2.04
N LEU A 266 11.34 -25.70 2.95
CA LEU A 266 11.48 -24.43 3.66
C LEU A 266 12.71 -24.53 4.57
N THR A 267 13.89 -24.20 4.03
CA THR A 267 15.10 -24.00 4.80
C THR A 267 15.39 -22.50 4.88
N GLN A 268 15.99 -22.04 5.98
CA GLN A 268 16.32 -20.62 6.15
C GLN A 268 17.20 -20.07 5.00
N MET A 269 18.04 -20.91 4.38
CA MET A 269 18.83 -20.53 3.20
C MET A 269 17.99 -20.33 1.94
N ASN A 270 16.97 -21.17 1.70
CA ASN A 270 16.11 -21.05 0.52
C ASN A 270 15.20 -19.80 0.53
N VAL A 271 15.00 -19.17 1.69
CA VAL A 271 14.23 -17.92 1.84
C VAL A 271 15.08 -16.69 1.53
N VAL A 272 16.40 -16.75 1.75
CA VAL A 272 17.33 -15.64 1.51
C VAL A 272 17.95 -15.70 0.11
N SER A 273 18.03 -16.89 -0.49
CA SER A 273 18.62 -17.10 -1.82
C SER A 273 17.64 -17.00 -2.99
N LYS A 274 16.39 -16.57 -2.76
CA LYS A 274 15.35 -16.40 -3.79
C LYS A 274 14.95 -14.94 -3.95
#